data_AF-A0A957FWQ6-F1
#
_entry.id   AF-A0A957FWQ6-F1
#
_cell.length_a   1.000
_cell.length_b   1.000
_cell.length_c   1.000
_cell.angle_alpha   90.00
_cell.angle_beta   90.00
_cell.angle_gamma   90.00
#
_symmetry.space_group_name_H-M   'P 1'
#
loop_
_entity.id
_entity.type
_entity.pdbx_description
1 polymer ?
#
loop_
_entity_poly.entity_id
_entity_poly.type
_entity_poly.pdbx_seq_one_letter_code
_entity_poly.pdbx_strand_id
1 'polypeptide(L)'
;YLLDCLNAYRDDAHLTSFLPLDIPGYTWELFTFIWRGQLTDIVDLADRLGPFRGYDARTYHQGLMELVGKGWVRLNEGGPYQLTEEGLAIRETAEAETDHDFYLPWLVLSDAETDAVRRHLTAIRDTLEE
;
A
#
# COMPACT_ATOMS: atom_id res chain seq x y z
N TYR A 1 -11.53 18.05 4.32
CA TYR A 1 -12.52 17.62 3.29
C TYR A 1 -11.89 17.44 1.92
N LEU A 2 -11.30 18.47 1.27
CA LEU A 2 -10.69 18.30 -0.06
C LEU A 2 -9.45 17.37 -0.05
N LEU A 3 -8.56 17.52 0.93
CA LEU A 3 -7.40 16.63 1.10
C LEU A 3 -7.81 15.18 1.41
N ASP A 4 -8.88 15.01 2.18
CA ASP A 4 -9.43 13.68 2.48
C ASP A 4 -9.97 13.00 1.22
N CYS A 5 -10.57 13.77 0.29
CA CYS A 5 -11.03 13.25 -1.00
C CYS A 5 -9.87 12.81 -1.90
N LEU A 6 -8.73 13.52 -1.86
CA LEU A 6 -7.52 13.11 -2.61
C LEU A 6 -6.92 11.83 -2.04
N ASN A 7 -6.88 11.70 -0.71
CA ASN A 7 -6.43 10.47 -0.06
C ASN A 7 -7.37 9.30 -0.40
N ALA A 8 -8.68 9.49 -0.30
CA ALA A 8 -9.65 8.47 -0.68
C ALA A 8 -9.53 8.06 -2.16
N TYR A 9 -9.31 9.03 -3.07
CA TYR A 9 -9.08 8.73 -4.48
C TYR A 9 -7.80 7.90 -4.70
N ARG A 10 -6.71 8.22 -3.98
CA ARG A 10 -5.49 7.40 -4.03
C ARG A 10 -5.72 6.01 -3.46
N ASP A 11 -6.47 5.88 -2.38
CA ASP A 11 -6.84 4.59 -1.80
C ASP A 11 -7.65 3.76 -2.80
N ASP A 12 -8.61 4.35 -3.52
CA ASP A 12 -9.38 3.67 -4.57
C ASP A 12 -8.51 3.20 -5.74
N ALA A 13 -7.56 4.03 -6.18
CA ALA A 13 -6.56 3.63 -7.19
C ALA A 13 -5.69 2.46 -6.68
N HIS A 14 -5.28 2.52 -5.40
CA HIS A 14 -4.49 1.46 -4.81
C HIS A 14 -5.28 0.15 -4.68
N LEU A 15 -6.53 0.20 -4.21
CA LEU A 15 -7.43 -0.95 -4.17
C LEU A 15 -7.61 -1.57 -5.56
N THR A 16 -7.78 -0.74 -6.58
CA THR A 16 -7.96 -1.20 -7.97
C THR A 16 -6.74 -1.96 -8.48
N SER A 17 -5.52 -1.54 -8.12
CA SER A 17 -4.28 -2.17 -8.57
C SER A 17 -4.10 -3.63 -8.12
N PHE A 18 -4.64 -4.00 -6.95
CA PHE A 18 -4.48 -5.37 -6.42
C PHE A 18 -5.78 -6.17 -6.35
N LEU A 19 -6.94 -5.55 -6.60
CA LEU A 19 -8.23 -6.25 -6.60
C LEU A 19 -8.24 -7.49 -7.52
N PRO A 20 -7.67 -7.47 -8.75
CA PRO A 20 -7.64 -8.64 -9.63
C PRO A 20 -6.79 -9.81 -9.11
N LEU A 21 -5.91 -9.57 -8.14
CA LEU A 21 -5.01 -10.56 -7.57
C LEU A 21 -5.71 -11.51 -6.57
N ASP A 22 -7.00 -11.26 -6.30
CA ASP A 22 -7.87 -12.05 -5.43
C ASP A 22 -7.20 -12.34 -4.09
N ILE A 23 -6.85 -11.26 -3.38
CA ILE A 23 -6.20 -11.30 -2.08
C ILE A 23 -6.94 -10.37 -1.11
N PRO A 24 -7.23 -10.80 0.13
CA PRO A 24 -7.87 -9.92 1.11
C PRO A 24 -7.02 -8.68 1.43
N GLY A 25 -7.68 -7.54 1.70
CA GLY A 25 -6.98 -6.29 1.99
C GLY A 25 -6.04 -6.37 3.20
N TYR A 26 -6.39 -7.12 4.24
CA TYR A 26 -5.50 -7.35 5.39
C TYR A 26 -4.26 -8.18 5.01
N THR A 27 -4.40 -9.13 4.09
CA THR A 27 -3.29 -9.92 3.55
C THR A 27 -2.39 -9.04 2.68
N TRP A 28 -2.96 -8.13 1.88
CA TRP A 28 -2.18 -7.14 1.11
C TRP A 28 -1.44 -6.13 2.00
N GLU A 29 -2.07 -5.68 3.10
CA GLU A 29 -1.44 -4.82 4.10
C GLU A 29 -0.26 -5.55 4.78
N LEU A 30 -0.45 -6.81 5.19
CA LEU A 30 0.63 -7.66 5.68
C LEU A 30 1.76 -7.78 4.65
N PHE A 31 1.43 -8.02 3.38
CA PHE A 31 2.41 -8.12 2.30
C PHE A 31 3.23 -6.83 2.14
N THR A 32 2.59 -5.68 2.32
CA THR A 32 3.25 -4.36 2.32
C THR A 32 4.29 -4.26 3.43
N PHE A 33 4.02 -4.76 4.64
CA PHE A 33 4.99 -4.78 5.73
C PHE A 33 6.20 -5.67 5.43
N ILE A 34 6.00 -6.82 4.78
CA ILE A 34 7.10 -7.69 4.37
C ILE A 34 7.94 -6.98 3.28
N TRP A 35 7.28 -6.39 2.29
CA TRP A 35 7.92 -5.68 1.18
C TRP A 35 8.80 -4.51 1.64
N ARG A 36 8.34 -3.77 2.65
CA ARG A 36 9.10 -2.67 3.26
C ARG A 36 10.15 -3.12 4.27
N GLY A 37 10.29 -4.42 4.55
CA GLY A 37 11.18 -4.95 5.58
C GLY A 37 10.77 -4.54 7.00
N GLN A 38 9.48 -4.30 7.22
CA GLN A 38 8.89 -3.79 8.47
C GLN A 38 8.13 -4.88 9.27
N LEU A 39 8.05 -6.10 8.75
CA LEU A 39 7.50 -7.24 9.49
C LEU A 39 8.62 -7.92 10.29
N THR A 40 8.61 -7.71 11.61
CA THR A 40 9.51 -8.43 12.54
C THR A 40 8.86 -9.71 13.05
N ASP A 41 7.61 -9.61 13.51
CA ASP A 41 6.81 -10.72 14.02
C ASP A 41 5.31 -10.49 13.75
N ILE A 42 4.54 -11.58 13.61
CA ILE A 42 3.10 -11.52 13.35
C ILE A 42 2.33 -11.06 14.58
N VAL A 43 2.75 -11.46 15.79
CA VAL A 43 2.07 -11.07 17.03
C VAL A 43 2.24 -9.56 17.24
N ASP A 44 3.46 -9.05 17.06
CA ASP A 44 3.74 -7.61 17.12
C ASP A 44 2.90 -6.82 16.11
N LEU A 45 2.73 -7.34 14.88
CA LEU A 45 1.88 -6.69 13.88
C LEU A 45 0.41 -6.66 14.32
N ALA A 46 -0.09 -7.78 14.85
CA ALA A 46 -1.46 -7.90 15.32
C ALA A 46 -1.74 -6.98 16.51
N ASP A 47 -0.81 -6.87 17.45
CA ASP A 47 -0.95 -5.97 18.60
C ASP A 47 -0.94 -4.50 18.16
N ARG A 48 -0.14 -4.15 17.15
CA ARG A 48 -0.06 -2.79 16.61
C ARG A 48 -1.31 -2.40 15.82
N LEU A 49 -1.82 -3.29 14.97
CA LEU A 49 -2.90 -2.96 14.02
C LEU A 49 -4.28 -3.43 14.47
N GLY A 50 -4.35 -4.47 15.28
CA GLY A 50 -5.59 -5.10 15.77
C GLY A 50 -6.59 -4.11 16.38
N PRO A 51 -6.19 -3.15 17.23
CA PRO A 51 -7.11 -2.16 17.78
C PRO A 51 -7.85 -1.30 16.73
N PHE A 52 -7.25 -1.11 15.56
CA PHE A 52 -7.79 -0.25 14.49
C PHE A 52 -8.36 -1.04 13.31
N ARG A 53 -7.78 -2.20 13.00
CA ARG A 53 -8.15 -3.06 11.87
C ARG A 53 -9.04 -4.24 12.25
N GLY A 54 -9.03 -4.65 13.53
CA GLY A 54 -9.85 -5.75 14.05
C GLY A 54 -9.35 -7.16 13.77
N TYR A 55 -8.13 -7.32 13.22
CA TYR A 55 -7.55 -8.64 12.91
C TYR A 55 -6.58 -9.10 14.00
N ASP A 56 -6.68 -10.38 14.36
CA ASP A 56 -5.79 -11.04 15.33
C ASP A 56 -4.57 -11.70 14.65
N ALA A 57 -3.63 -12.18 15.48
CA ALA A 57 -2.43 -12.85 15.00
C ALA A 57 -2.73 -14.11 14.16
N ARG A 58 -3.83 -14.82 14.48
CA ARG A 58 -4.26 -16.00 13.73
C ARG A 58 -4.68 -15.60 12.31
N THR A 59 -5.42 -14.52 12.16
CA THR A 59 -5.88 -14.00 10.87
C THR A 59 -4.69 -13.55 10.02
N TYR A 60 -3.74 -12.82 10.60
CA TYR A 60 -2.51 -12.45 9.88
C TYR A 60 -1.66 -13.68 9.51
N HIS A 61 -1.59 -14.69 10.36
CA HIS A 61 -0.90 -15.94 10.01
C HIS A 61 -1.56 -16.65 8.82
N GLN A 62 -2.89 -16.66 8.74
CA GLN A 62 -3.60 -17.20 7.57
C GLN A 62 -3.27 -16.42 6.30
N GLY A 63 -3.29 -15.08 6.36
CA GLY A 63 -2.89 -14.24 5.23
C GLY A 63 -1.44 -14.52 4.80
N LEU A 64 -0.54 -14.75 5.76
CA LEU A 64 0.83 -15.11 5.43
C LEU A 64 0.94 -16.45 4.70
N MET A 65 0.20 -17.46 5.15
CA MET A 65 0.16 -18.76 4.49
C MET A 65 -0.45 -18.66 3.08
N GLU A 66 -1.38 -17.74 2.86
CA GLU A 66 -1.90 -17.43 1.53
C GLU A 66 -0.81 -16.83 0.63
N LEU A 67 -0.02 -15.86 1.11
CA LEU A 67 1.10 -15.28 0.37
C LEU A 67 2.18 -16.33 0.03
N VAL A 68 2.44 -17.26 0.96
CA VAL A 68 3.32 -18.40 0.72
C VAL A 68 2.72 -19.36 -0.30
N GLY A 69 1.43 -19.66 -0.19
CA GLY A 69 0.71 -20.54 -1.13
C GLY A 69 0.65 -19.98 -2.55
N LYS A 70 0.58 -18.65 -2.70
CA LYS A 70 0.71 -17.96 -3.99
C LYS A 70 2.15 -17.85 -4.50
N GLY A 71 3.14 -18.24 -3.69
CA GLY A 71 4.57 -18.19 -4.08
C GLY A 71 5.20 -16.80 -4.02
N TRP A 72 4.54 -15.82 -3.42
CA TRP A 72 5.00 -14.42 -3.38
C TRP A 72 5.92 -14.15 -2.18
N VAL A 73 5.79 -14.98 -1.15
CA VAL A 73 6.61 -14.95 0.05
C VAL A 73 7.19 -16.35 0.29
N ARG A 74 8.44 -16.41 0.74
CA ARG A 74 9.08 -17.64 1.21
C ARG A 74 9.46 -17.54 2.68
N LEU A 75 9.38 -18.69 3.35
CA LEU A 75 9.95 -18.87 4.69
C LEU A 75 11.44 -19.21 4.53
N ASN A 76 12.33 -18.43 5.14
CA ASN A 76 13.71 -18.87 5.31
C ASN A 76 13.79 -19.74 6.57
N GLU A 77 14.53 -20.86 6.51
CA GLU A 77 14.71 -21.73 7.68
C GLU A 77 15.25 -20.95 8.88
N GLY A 78 14.40 -20.76 9.90
CA GLY A 78 14.74 -20.02 11.12
C GLY A 78 14.89 -18.49 10.96
N GLY A 79 14.49 -17.93 9.81
CA GLY A 79 14.66 -16.52 9.47
C GLY A 79 13.35 -15.77 9.17
N PRO A 80 13.42 -14.44 8.96
CA PRO A 80 12.25 -13.63 8.61
C PRO A 80 11.70 -14.02 7.23
N TYR A 81 10.40 -13.79 7.04
CA TYR A 81 9.73 -13.94 5.75
C TYR A 81 10.33 -12.98 4.72
N GLN A 82 10.55 -13.48 3.50
CA GLN A 82 11.11 -12.67 2.40
C GLN A 82 10.24 -12.78 1.16
N LEU A 83 10.24 -11.72 0.36
CA LEU A 83 9.63 -11.75 -0.96
C LEU A 83 10.41 -12.69 -1.87
N THR A 84 9.67 -13.39 -2.72
CA THR A 84 10.24 -13.99 -3.93
C THR A 84 10.42 -12.91 -5.00
N GLU A 85 11.14 -13.21 -6.08
CA GLU A 85 11.25 -12.29 -7.22
C GLU A 85 9.87 -11.98 -7.82
N GLU A 86 9.00 -12.98 -7.90
CA GLU A 86 7.62 -12.82 -8.34
C GLU A 86 6.82 -11.92 -7.39
N GLY A 87 6.92 -12.14 -6.07
CA GLY A 87 6.25 -11.29 -5.09
C GLY A 87 6.71 -9.83 -5.17
N LEU A 88 8.01 -9.61 -5.39
CA LEU A 88 8.56 -8.27 -5.58
C LEU A 88 7.98 -7.60 -6.82
N ALA A 89 7.99 -8.31 -7.96
CA ALA A 89 7.44 -7.80 -9.21
C ALA A 89 5.94 -7.45 -9.09
N ILE A 90 5.16 -8.26 -8.36
CA ILE A 90 3.74 -7.99 -8.10
C ILE A 90 3.56 -6.70 -7.30
N ARG A 91 4.36 -6.48 -6.25
CA ARG A 91 4.32 -5.24 -5.48
C ARG A 91 4.67 -4.03 -6.32
N GLU A 92 5.76 -4.11 -7.08
CA GLU A 92 6.21 -3.00 -7.93
C GLU A 92 5.20 -2.68 -9.03
N THR A 93 4.58 -3.70 -9.63
CA THR A 93 3.53 -3.51 -10.63
C THR A 93 2.31 -2.83 -10.02
N ALA A 94 1.84 -3.28 -8.86
CA ALA A 94 0.69 -2.67 -8.20
C ALA A 94 0.94 -1.21 -7.79
N GLU A 95 2.14 -0.87 -7.33
CA GLU A 95 2.50 0.54 -7.05
C GLU A 95 2.54 1.38 -8.34
N ALA A 96 3.09 0.83 -9.44
CA ALA A 96 3.12 1.51 -10.72
C ALA A 96 1.71 1.73 -11.31
N GLU A 97 0.82 0.76 -11.18
CA GLU A 97 -0.60 0.88 -11.57
C GLU A 97 -1.34 1.86 -10.68
N THR A 98 -1.10 1.84 -9.36
CA THR A 98 -1.65 2.84 -8.42
C THR A 98 -1.27 4.25 -8.86
N ASP A 99 0.01 4.47 -9.17
CA ASP A 99 0.49 5.78 -9.62
C ASP A 99 -0.08 6.14 -10.99
N HIS A 100 -0.12 5.21 -11.95
CA HIS A 100 -0.74 5.44 -13.25
C HIS A 100 -2.20 5.91 -13.09
N ASP A 101 -3.02 5.17 -12.35
CA ASP A 101 -4.44 5.45 -12.18
C ASP A 101 -4.68 6.72 -11.35
N PHE A 102 -3.86 6.94 -10.32
CA PHE A 102 -3.90 8.18 -9.56
C PHE A 102 -3.52 9.39 -10.41
N TYR A 103 -2.54 9.26 -11.31
CA TYR A 103 -2.03 10.38 -12.08
C TYR A 103 -2.78 10.66 -13.39
N LEU A 104 -3.47 9.66 -13.94
CA LEU A 104 -4.16 9.73 -15.23
C LEU A 104 -5.12 10.94 -15.35
N PRO A 105 -5.97 11.27 -14.36
CA PRO A 105 -6.90 12.40 -14.49
C PRO A 105 -6.21 13.77 -14.60
N TRP A 106 -4.98 13.90 -14.09
CA TRP A 106 -4.26 15.19 -14.10
C TRP A 106 -3.60 15.48 -15.45
N LEU A 107 -3.54 14.50 -16.36
CA LEU A 107 -2.99 14.70 -17.72
C LEU A 107 -3.82 15.69 -18.55
N VAL A 108 -5.02 16.06 -18.09
CA VAL A 108 -5.82 17.13 -18.71
C VAL A 108 -5.25 18.52 -18.47
N LEU A 109 -4.40 18.69 -17.45
CA LEU A 109 -3.80 19.98 -17.10
C LEU A 109 -2.65 20.32 -18.05
N SER A 110 -2.61 21.56 -18.51
CA SER A 110 -1.44 22.13 -19.17
C SER A 110 -0.32 22.41 -18.17
N ASP A 111 0.93 22.56 -18.65
CA ASP A 111 2.08 22.90 -17.80
C ASP A 111 1.82 24.14 -16.93
N ALA A 112 1.16 25.17 -17.48
CA ALA A 112 0.82 26.39 -16.75
C ALA A 112 -0.19 26.15 -15.62
N GLU A 113 -1.15 25.26 -15.84
CA GLU A 113 -2.14 24.85 -14.82
C GLU A 113 -1.50 23.96 -13.76
N THR A 114 -0.63 23.02 -14.15
CA THR A 114 0.15 22.20 -13.22
C THR A 114 1.04 23.06 -12.32
N ASP A 115 1.71 24.07 -12.88
CA ASP A 115 2.52 25.01 -12.11
C ASP A 115 1.67 25.88 -11.17
N ALA A 116 0.47 26.29 -11.59
CA ALA A 116 -0.47 27.00 -10.72
C ALA A 116 -0.91 26.12 -9.55
N VAL A 117 -1.31 24.87 -9.80
CA VAL A 117 -1.68 23.90 -8.75
C VAL A 117 -0.51 23.69 -7.78
N ARG A 118 0.71 23.45 -8.28
CA ARG A 118 1.91 23.28 -7.44
C ARG A 118 2.14 24.47 -6.52
N ARG A 119 2.05 25.70 -7.05
CA ARG A 119 2.22 26.93 -6.26
C ARG A 119 1.17 27.04 -5.17
N HIS A 120 -0.10 26.79 -5.49
CA HIS A 120 -1.19 26.88 -4.51
C HIS A 120 -1.07 25.82 -3.41
N LEU A 121 -0.77 24.57 -3.76
CA LEU A 121 -0.56 23.51 -2.77
C LEU A 121 0.64 23.78 -1.86
N THR A 122 1.72 24.33 -2.42
CA THR A 122 2.91 24.73 -1.64
C THR A 122 2.57 25.85 -0.65
N ALA A 123 1.88 26.90 -1.10
CA ALA A 123 1.45 28.00 -0.23
C ALA A 123 0.52 27.53 0.90
N ILE A 124 -0.39 26.59 0.60
CA ILE A 124 -1.25 25.99 1.62
C ILE A 124 -0.43 25.22 2.65
N ARG A 125 0.51 24.36 2.22
CA ARG A 125 1.40 23.62 3.13
C ARG A 125 2.15 24.59 4.04
N ASP A 126 2.81 25.59 3.47
CA ASP A 126 3.63 26.53 4.22
C ASP A 126 2.80 27.28 5.27
N THR A 127 1.54 27.61 4.97
CA THR A 127 0.62 28.27 5.92
C THR A 127 0.16 27.33 7.06
N LEU A 128 0.08 26.02 6.81
CA LEU A 128 -0.35 25.03 7.81
C LEU A 128 0.81 24.57 8.73
N GLU A 129 2.06 24.80 8.31
CA GLU A 129 3.25 24.48 9.09
C GLU A 129 3.70 25.65 10.02
N GLU A 130 3.06 26.82 9.91
CA GLU A 130 3.19 27.97 10.85
C GLU A 130 2.25 27.86 12.05
#